data_AF-A0A9D2FCS6-F1
#
_entry.id   AF-A0A9D2FCS6-F1
#
_cell.length_a   1.000
_cell.length_b   1.000
_cell.length_c   1.000
_cell.angle_alpha   90.00
_cell.angle_beta   90.00
_cell.angle_gamma   90.00
#
_symmetry.space_group_name_H-M   'P 1'
#
loop_
_entity.id
_entity.type
_entity.pdbx_description
1 polymer ?
#
loop_
_entity_poly.entity_id
_entity_poly.type
_entity_poly.pdbx_seq_one_letter_code
_entity_poly.pdbx_strand_id
1 'polypeptide(L)'
;MHYLTLVTVEIPKLENDYKTDMLYQDALQELQERHNKDPKNLVTEFYLEKFNGLKTTFSRAVDAMIEEKLEPYCESTENPDHLEFEDRTDELRREYEKDSVDCIKLPDGRIVSVYDQFALNRFVIHDGKVFEKHAGPIKCDKRTKKAKKMTAIPNYPYKKLYKSFEAFAEEGRYMDYNEEFGGYGYVFNPNAFWDWYQIGGRWPNIFLVKETCEECTEGEHSWTCQDSKPASPQGYKWVCAARKKDIEWQVMHNWKIKTESENYELYKHIFTTGEKPQNFFCHISDNGILGFDSYLYIKDESLDEYLTRHGFFSKYQYPNLAYAFLDQGEYYSQDDNWTDRQSLEERKEAWHKILNHYICSIPSDSVMVGVDCHI
;
A
#
# COMPACT_ATOMS: atom_id res chain seq x y z
N MET A 1 0.37 -3.55 0.35
CA MET A 1 1.37 -2.54 0.79
C MET A 1 0.81 -1.15 0.52
N HIS A 2 1.24 -0.11 1.25
CA HIS A 2 0.69 1.25 1.08
C HIS A 2 1.74 2.21 0.54
N TYR A 3 1.33 3.06 -0.41
CA TYR A 3 2.19 4.04 -1.04
C TYR A 3 1.50 5.41 -1.09
N LEU A 4 2.26 6.46 -0.79
CA LEU A 4 1.79 7.83 -1.01
C LEU A 4 2.00 8.20 -2.48
N THR A 5 0.90 8.40 -3.18
CA THR A 5 0.83 8.84 -4.58
C THR A 5 0.36 10.29 -4.65
N LEU A 6 1.13 11.17 -5.29
CA LEU A 6 0.68 12.53 -5.60
C LEU A 6 -0.14 12.56 -6.89
N VAL A 7 -1.37 13.04 -6.79
CA VAL A 7 -2.27 13.23 -7.93
C VAL A 7 -2.55 14.72 -8.07
N THR A 8 -2.48 15.23 -9.31
CA THR A 8 -2.82 16.62 -9.62
C THR A 8 -4.19 16.67 -10.29
N VAL A 9 -5.10 17.51 -9.79
CA VAL A 9 -6.45 17.72 -10.33
C VAL A 9 -6.71 19.21 -10.60
N GLU A 10 -7.49 19.47 -11.64
CA GLU A 10 -7.93 20.81 -11.99
C GLU A 10 -9.35 21.04 -11.46
N ILE A 11 -9.47 21.87 -10.43
CA ILE A 11 -10.75 22.21 -9.83
C ILE A 11 -11.01 23.70 -10.10
N PRO A 12 -12.07 24.05 -10.86
CA PRO A 12 -12.42 25.44 -11.08
C PRO A 12 -12.77 26.10 -9.75
N LYS A 13 -12.83 27.44 -9.73
CA LYS A 13 -13.31 28.13 -8.54
C LYS A 13 -14.75 27.69 -8.24
N LEU A 14 -14.99 27.21 -7.03
CA LEU A 14 -16.29 26.71 -6.59
C LEU A 14 -17.06 27.80 -5.85
N GLU A 15 -18.39 27.77 -5.97
CA GLU A 15 -19.28 28.42 -5.01
C GLU A 15 -19.57 27.44 -3.87
N ASN A 16 -19.48 27.91 -2.62
CA ASN A 16 -19.68 27.05 -1.46
C ASN A 16 -21.14 26.61 -1.34
N ASP A 17 -21.38 25.30 -1.35
CA ASP A 17 -22.64 24.67 -1.02
C ASP A 17 -22.74 24.43 0.49
N TYR A 18 -22.97 25.53 1.22
CA TYR A 18 -23.12 25.51 2.67
C TYR A 18 -24.24 24.59 3.16
N LYS A 19 -25.29 24.37 2.35
CA LYS A 19 -26.40 23.50 2.72
C LYS A 19 -25.92 22.06 2.79
N THR A 20 -25.20 21.59 1.78
CA THR A 20 -24.64 20.23 1.79
C THR A 20 -23.53 20.12 2.82
N ASP A 21 -22.69 21.14 3.00
CA ASP A 21 -21.66 21.15 4.05
C ASP A 21 -22.26 20.94 5.45
N MET A 22 -23.39 21.60 5.75
CA MET A 22 -24.11 21.40 7.01
C MET A 22 -24.67 19.97 7.14
N LEU A 23 -25.19 19.37 6.06
CA LEU A 23 -25.68 17.98 6.11
C LEU A 23 -24.56 16.98 6.43
N TYR A 24 -23.36 17.18 5.87
CA TYR A 24 -22.20 16.35 6.21
C TYR A 24 -21.74 16.58 7.65
N GLN A 25 -21.80 17.82 8.15
CA GLN A 25 -21.48 18.12 9.55
C GLN A 25 -22.46 17.43 10.52
N ASP A 26 -23.76 17.48 10.23
CA ASP A 26 -24.78 16.80 11.04
C ASP A 26 -24.57 15.27 11.03
N ALA A 27 -24.30 14.69 9.85
CA ALA A 27 -24.01 13.26 9.71
C ALA A 27 -22.72 12.86 10.46
N LEU A 28 -21.69 13.69 10.43
CA LEU A 28 -20.45 13.49 11.19
C LEU A 28 -20.71 13.50 12.70
N GLN A 29 -21.56 14.40 13.19
CA GLN A 29 -21.94 14.43 14.60
C GLN A 29 -22.66 13.13 15.00
N GLU A 30 -23.61 12.65 14.19
CA GLU A 30 -24.28 11.38 14.46
C GLU A 30 -23.32 10.19 14.45
N LEU A 31 -22.40 10.14 13.48
CA LEU A 31 -21.38 9.09 13.38
C LEU A 31 -20.44 9.12 14.59
N GLN A 32 -20.04 10.31 15.04
CA GLN A 32 -19.21 10.47 16.24
C GLN A 32 -19.95 9.97 17.48
N GLU A 33 -21.24 10.27 17.64
CA GLU A 33 -22.05 9.76 18.75
C GLU A 33 -22.18 8.23 18.71
N ARG A 34 -22.32 7.63 17.53
CA ARG A 34 -22.35 6.16 17.36
C ARG A 34 -20.98 5.55 17.68
N HIS A 35 -19.90 6.15 17.19
CA HIS A 35 -18.53 5.70 17.45
C HIS A 35 -18.22 5.76 18.95
N ASN A 36 -18.63 6.84 19.65
CA ASN A 36 -18.45 6.96 21.09
C ASN A 36 -19.21 5.88 21.89
N LYS A 37 -20.32 5.34 21.36
CA LYS A 37 -21.09 4.24 21.97
C LYS A 37 -20.47 2.87 21.71
N ASP A 38 -19.90 2.66 20.54
CA ASP A 38 -19.22 1.42 20.16
C ASP A 38 -17.95 1.71 19.33
N PRO A 39 -16.82 2.04 19.99
CA PRO A 39 -15.58 2.41 19.29
C PRO A 39 -14.96 1.28 18.46
N LYS A 40 -15.41 0.04 18.64
CA LYS A 40 -14.91 -1.14 17.89
C LYS A 40 -15.69 -1.39 16.60
N ASN A 41 -16.72 -0.58 16.33
CA ASN A 41 -17.52 -0.71 15.13
C ASN A 41 -16.77 -0.13 13.93
N LEU A 42 -16.03 -1.00 13.23
CA LEU A 42 -15.23 -0.65 12.05
C LEU A 42 -16.05 0.00 10.93
N VAL A 43 -17.35 -0.33 10.81
CA VAL A 43 -18.23 0.28 9.80
C VAL A 43 -18.49 1.75 10.15
N THR A 44 -18.78 2.05 11.42
CA THR A 44 -19.00 3.42 11.88
C THR A 44 -17.73 4.25 11.75
N GLU A 45 -16.60 3.67 12.12
CA GLU A 45 -15.28 4.27 11.97
C GLU A 45 -14.95 4.61 10.51
N PHE A 46 -15.18 3.66 9.59
CA PHE A 46 -14.99 3.87 8.16
C PHE A 46 -15.83 5.04 7.63
N TYR A 47 -17.12 5.08 7.95
CA TYR A 47 -17.99 6.18 7.49
C TYR A 47 -17.64 7.52 8.14
N LEU A 48 -17.17 7.52 9.39
CA LEU A 48 -16.72 8.74 10.07
C LEU A 48 -15.56 9.38 9.29
N GLU A 49 -14.55 8.60 8.93
CA GLU A 49 -13.39 9.10 8.17
C GLU A 49 -13.77 9.51 6.75
N LYS A 50 -14.56 8.70 6.04
CA LYS A 50 -15.03 9.07 4.70
C LYS A 50 -15.81 10.39 4.72
N PHE A 51 -16.72 10.58 5.68
CA PHE A 51 -17.48 11.82 5.78
C PHE A 51 -16.62 13.00 6.22
N ASN A 52 -15.57 12.77 7.01
CA ASN A 52 -14.61 13.82 7.37
C ASN A 52 -13.87 14.32 6.13
N GLY A 53 -13.51 13.40 5.23
CA GLY A 53 -12.95 13.69 3.92
C GLY A 53 -13.92 14.37 2.94
N LEU A 54 -15.22 14.46 3.25
CA LEU A 54 -16.27 15.03 2.38
C LEU A 54 -16.97 16.27 2.97
N LYS A 55 -16.46 16.79 4.10
CA LYS A 55 -17.12 17.81 4.92
C LYS A 55 -17.31 19.18 4.24
N THR A 56 -16.55 19.48 3.18
CA THR A 56 -16.64 20.76 2.45
C THR A 56 -16.92 20.54 0.97
N THR A 57 -17.47 21.57 0.33
CA THR A 57 -17.68 21.62 -1.12
C THR A 57 -16.40 21.32 -1.89
N PHE A 58 -15.29 21.91 -1.47
CA PHE A 58 -13.98 21.65 -2.07
C PHE A 58 -13.54 20.19 -1.89
N SER A 59 -13.69 19.64 -0.69
CA SER A 59 -13.32 18.26 -0.40
C SER A 59 -14.09 17.25 -1.26
N ARG A 60 -15.41 17.46 -1.47
CA ARG A 60 -16.22 16.62 -2.36
C ARG A 60 -15.82 16.72 -3.83
N ALA A 61 -15.42 17.92 -4.27
CA ALA A 61 -14.89 18.09 -5.63
C ALA A 61 -13.54 17.38 -5.80
N VAL A 62 -12.66 17.42 -4.80
CA VAL A 62 -11.41 16.64 -4.80
C VAL A 62 -11.71 15.15 -4.87
N ASP A 63 -12.63 14.64 -4.04
CA ASP A 63 -13.01 13.22 -4.03
C ASP A 63 -13.48 12.72 -5.41
N ALA A 64 -14.42 13.44 -6.04
CA ALA A 64 -14.94 13.09 -7.36
C ALA A 64 -13.87 13.11 -8.45
N MET A 65 -12.96 14.11 -8.44
CA MET A 65 -11.88 14.20 -9.42
C MET A 65 -10.81 13.11 -9.23
N ILE A 66 -10.59 12.67 -7.99
CA ILE A 66 -9.66 11.58 -7.69
C ILE A 66 -10.26 10.24 -8.12
N GLU A 67 -11.54 10.00 -7.85
CA GLU A 67 -12.26 8.81 -8.33
C GLU A 67 -12.14 8.69 -9.85
N GLU A 68 -12.46 9.74 -10.60
CA GLU A 68 -12.34 9.76 -12.06
C GLU A 68 -10.91 9.50 -12.55
N LYS A 69 -9.90 10.09 -11.89
CA LYS A 69 -8.49 9.92 -12.30
C LYS A 69 -7.91 8.56 -11.97
N LEU A 70 -8.37 7.93 -10.90
CA LEU A 70 -7.80 6.68 -10.42
C LEU A 70 -8.53 5.45 -10.97
N GLU A 71 -9.77 5.58 -11.43
CA GLU A 71 -10.56 4.48 -11.98
C GLU A 71 -9.82 3.63 -13.04
N PRO A 72 -9.06 4.20 -14.00
CA PRO A 72 -8.31 3.40 -14.98
C PRO A 72 -7.24 2.49 -14.39
N TYR A 73 -6.90 2.64 -13.11
CA TYR A 73 -5.84 1.91 -12.42
C TYR A 73 -6.37 1.07 -11.24
N CYS A 74 -7.69 0.96 -11.11
CA CYS A 74 -8.32 0.08 -10.14
C CYS A 74 -8.15 -1.37 -10.57
N GLU A 75 -7.60 -2.21 -9.70
CA GLU A 75 -7.47 -3.67 -9.92
C GLU A 75 -8.83 -4.32 -10.16
N SER A 76 -9.86 -3.82 -9.48
CA SER A 76 -11.24 -4.35 -9.52
C SER A 76 -12.20 -3.47 -10.32
N THR A 77 -11.72 -2.69 -11.30
CA THR A 77 -12.61 -1.92 -12.18
C THR A 77 -13.56 -2.85 -12.93
N GLU A 78 -14.83 -2.45 -13.03
CA GLU A 78 -15.82 -3.11 -13.88
C GLU A 78 -15.89 -2.47 -15.28
N ASN A 79 -15.09 -1.44 -15.56
CA ASN A 79 -15.07 -0.78 -16.86
C ASN A 79 -14.31 -1.62 -17.89
N PRO A 80 -14.97 -2.18 -18.91
CA PRO A 80 -14.32 -3.02 -19.91
C PRO A 80 -13.26 -2.29 -20.73
N ASP A 81 -13.28 -0.95 -20.80
CA ASP A 81 -12.27 -0.16 -21.52
C ASP A 81 -10.88 -0.22 -20.86
N HIS A 82 -10.79 -0.71 -19.62
CA HIS A 82 -9.55 -0.83 -18.85
C HIS A 82 -9.14 -2.29 -18.61
N LEU A 83 -9.87 -3.24 -19.19
CA LEU A 83 -9.69 -4.66 -18.92
C LEU A 83 -9.11 -5.39 -20.13
N GLU A 84 -8.15 -6.28 -19.86
CA GLU A 84 -7.57 -7.20 -20.83
C GLU A 84 -7.83 -8.65 -20.41
N PHE A 85 -8.06 -9.52 -21.39
CA PHE A 85 -8.16 -10.96 -21.16
C PHE A 85 -6.81 -11.63 -21.39
N GLU A 86 -6.23 -12.21 -20.34
CA GLU A 86 -5.03 -13.04 -20.46
C GLU A 86 -5.42 -14.48 -20.82
N ASP A 87 -5.37 -14.81 -22.11
CA ASP A 87 -5.64 -16.17 -22.58
C ASP A 87 -4.49 -17.13 -22.22
N ARG A 88 -4.77 -18.09 -21.35
CA ARG A 88 -3.84 -19.15 -20.91
C ARG A 88 -4.15 -20.50 -21.56
N THR A 89 -5.08 -20.58 -22.50
CA THR A 89 -5.55 -21.84 -23.11
C THR A 89 -4.41 -22.68 -23.69
N ASP A 90 -3.53 -22.06 -24.48
CA ASP A 90 -2.42 -22.76 -25.12
C ASP A 90 -1.35 -23.20 -24.12
N GLU A 91 -1.11 -22.41 -23.07
CA GLU A 91 -0.19 -22.78 -21.99
C GLU A 91 -0.72 -23.97 -21.21
N LEU A 92 -1.98 -23.90 -20.76
CA LEU A 92 -2.66 -24.99 -20.08
C LEU A 92 -2.68 -26.25 -20.95
N ARG A 93 -2.88 -26.10 -22.26
CA ARG A 93 -2.88 -27.24 -23.18
C ARG A 93 -1.49 -27.86 -23.22
N ARG A 94 -0.43 -27.07 -23.38
CA ARG A 94 0.95 -27.60 -23.36
C ARG A 94 1.26 -28.31 -22.04
N GLU A 95 0.87 -27.72 -20.92
CA GLU A 95 1.06 -28.28 -19.58
C GLU A 95 0.31 -29.61 -19.43
N TYR A 96 -0.97 -29.66 -19.78
CA TYR A 96 -1.77 -30.89 -19.79
C TYR A 96 -1.10 -31.99 -20.63
N GLU A 97 -0.56 -31.62 -21.79
CA GLU A 97 0.00 -32.56 -22.75
C GLU A 97 1.38 -33.10 -22.40
N LYS A 98 2.23 -32.28 -21.75
CA LYS A 98 3.66 -32.55 -21.61
C LYS A 98 4.10 -32.71 -20.16
N ASP A 99 3.40 -32.08 -19.23
CA ASP A 99 3.87 -31.97 -17.86
C ASP A 99 3.25 -33.04 -16.96
N SER A 100 3.74 -33.09 -15.73
CA SER A 100 3.42 -34.12 -14.77
C SER A 100 3.48 -33.58 -13.35
N VAL A 101 2.84 -34.27 -12.42
CA VAL A 101 2.79 -33.87 -11.02
C VAL A 101 2.99 -35.05 -10.10
N ASP A 102 3.61 -34.80 -8.97
CA ASP A 102 3.63 -35.78 -7.90
C ASP A 102 2.21 -36.05 -7.40
N CYS A 103 1.91 -37.33 -7.23
CA CYS A 103 0.61 -37.79 -6.80
C CYS A 103 0.73 -38.72 -5.59
N ILE A 104 -0.37 -38.85 -4.86
CA ILE A 104 -0.53 -39.82 -3.80
C ILE A 104 -1.63 -40.79 -4.21
N LYS A 105 -1.29 -42.08 -4.26
CA LYS A 105 -2.29 -43.14 -4.34
C LYS A 105 -2.83 -43.43 -2.95
N LEU A 106 -4.12 -43.17 -2.78
CA LEU A 106 -4.86 -43.41 -1.56
C LEU A 106 -5.13 -44.90 -1.36
N PRO A 107 -5.47 -45.34 -0.12
CA PRO A 107 -5.73 -46.75 0.17
C PRO A 107 -6.94 -47.34 -0.58
N ASP A 108 -7.88 -46.49 -1.02
CA ASP A 108 -9.03 -46.88 -1.83
C ASP A 108 -8.69 -46.99 -3.33
N GLY A 109 -7.44 -46.75 -3.70
CA GLY A 109 -6.95 -46.85 -5.08
C GLY A 109 -7.02 -45.55 -5.88
N ARG A 110 -7.69 -44.50 -5.39
CA ARG A 110 -7.72 -43.19 -6.05
C ARG A 110 -6.34 -42.56 -6.07
N ILE A 111 -6.02 -41.85 -7.15
CA ILE A 111 -4.80 -41.08 -7.32
C ILE A 111 -5.19 -39.61 -7.22
N VAL A 112 -4.54 -38.87 -6.32
CA VAL A 112 -4.76 -37.43 -6.14
C VAL A 112 -3.44 -36.69 -6.29
N SER A 113 -3.47 -35.52 -6.91
CA SER A 113 -2.29 -34.63 -6.98
C SER A 113 -1.88 -34.19 -5.57
N VAL A 114 -0.60 -33.87 -5.36
CA VAL A 114 -0.15 -33.20 -4.13
C VAL A 114 -0.77 -31.81 -3.94
N TYR A 115 -1.30 -31.19 -5.00
CA TYR A 115 -2.00 -29.90 -4.94
C TYR A 115 -3.51 -30.03 -4.71
N ASP A 116 -4.07 -31.24 -4.73
CA ASP A 116 -5.45 -31.47 -4.32
C ASP A 116 -5.63 -31.01 -2.86
N GLN A 117 -6.70 -30.27 -2.57
CA GLN A 117 -6.91 -29.64 -1.25
C GLN A 117 -6.83 -30.65 -0.09
N PHE A 118 -7.27 -31.90 -0.29
CA PHE A 118 -7.15 -32.95 0.72
C PHE A 118 -5.70 -33.37 0.94
N ALA A 119 -4.92 -33.51 -0.13
CA ALA A 119 -3.51 -33.89 -0.06
C ALA A 119 -2.65 -32.74 0.47
N LEU A 120 -2.77 -31.55 -0.13
CA LEU A 120 -1.99 -30.36 0.18
C LEU A 120 -2.01 -30.02 1.67
N ASN A 121 -3.17 -30.08 2.31
CA ASN A 121 -3.32 -29.71 3.72
C ASN A 121 -2.82 -30.77 4.71
N ARG A 122 -2.66 -32.03 4.27
CA ARG A 122 -2.50 -33.16 5.19
C ARG A 122 -1.27 -34.00 4.95
N PHE A 123 -0.77 -34.06 3.73
CA PHE A 123 0.29 -34.98 3.34
C PHE A 123 1.41 -34.25 2.60
N VAL A 124 2.61 -34.82 2.69
CA VAL A 124 3.79 -34.39 1.96
C VAL A 124 4.60 -35.61 1.56
N ILE A 125 5.33 -35.50 0.45
CA ILE A 125 6.20 -36.57 -0.04
C ILE A 125 7.64 -36.19 0.30
N HIS A 126 8.32 -37.04 1.06
CA HIS A 126 9.76 -36.96 1.32
C HIS A 126 10.40 -38.29 0.92
N ASP A 127 11.48 -38.25 0.12
CA ASP A 127 12.21 -39.44 -0.34
C ASP A 127 11.30 -40.55 -0.91
N GLY A 128 10.32 -40.16 -1.74
CA GLY A 128 9.36 -41.08 -2.36
C GLY A 128 8.40 -41.75 -1.36
N LYS A 129 8.22 -41.20 -0.16
CA LYS A 129 7.31 -41.70 0.88
C LYS A 129 6.35 -40.62 1.32
N VAL A 130 5.12 -41.01 1.60
CA VAL A 130 4.08 -40.11 2.12
C VAL A 130 4.23 -39.95 3.64
N PHE A 131 4.17 -38.71 4.11
CA PHE A 131 4.13 -38.29 5.51
C PHE A 131 2.87 -37.46 5.75
N GLU A 132 2.35 -37.51 6.98
CA GLU A 132 1.26 -36.63 7.41
C GLU A 132 1.85 -35.39 8.07
N LYS A 133 1.42 -34.22 7.61
CA LYS A 133 1.85 -32.91 8.11
C LYS A 133 1.39 -32.70 9.54
N HIS A 134 2.19 -31.99 10.33
CA HIS A 134 1.85 -31.55 11.69
C HIS A 134 1.31 -32.65 12.63
N ALA A 135 1.85 -33.85 12.52
CA ALA A 135 1.33 -35.02 13.22
C ALA A 135 1.95 -35.20 14.62
N GLY A 136 1.10 -35.43 15.62
CA GLY A 136 1.49 -35.68 17.00
C GLY A 136 1.80 -34.39 17.80
N PRO A 137 2.24 -34.52 19.06
CA PRO A 137 2.33 -33.39 20.00
C PRO A 137 3.28 -32.27 19.56
N ILE A 138 4.33 -32.61 18.82
CA ILE A 138 5.39 -31.67 18.38
C ILE A 138 5.04 -31.03 17.01
N LYS A 139 3.91 -31.41 16.38
CA LYS A 139 3.44 -30.89 15.09
C LYS A 139 4.48 -30.95 13.97
N CYS A 140 5.21 -32.06 13.87
CA CYS A 140 6.16 -32.33 12.78
C CYS A 140 5.61 -33.35 11.76
N ASP A 141 6.20 -33.36 10.57
CA ASP A 141 5.87 -34.34 9.54
C ASP A 141 6.19 -35.76 10.03
N LYS A 142 5.18 -36.64 10.01
CA LYS A 142 5.34 -37.99 10.54
C LYS A 142 4.78 -39.03 9.61
N ARG A 143 5.50 -40.14 9.50
CA ARG A 143 5.04 -41.32 8.77
C ARG A 143 4.04 -42.13 9.60
N THR A 144 2.81 -41.63 9.70
CA THR A 144 1.71 -42.24 10.49
C THR A 144 1.23 -43.55 9.89
N LYS A 145 0.42 -44.33 10.63
CA LYS A 145 -0.19 -45.56 10.12
C LYS A 145 -1.04 -45.31 8.85
N LYS A 146 -1.65 -44.13 8.74
CA LYS A 146 -2.43 -43.71 7.57
C LYS A 146 -1.51 -43.43 6.38
N ALA A 147 -0.48 -42.60 6.57
CA ALA A 147 0.48 -42.26 5.53
C ALA A 147 1.24 -43.50 5.00
N LYS A 148 1.53 -44.49 5.85
CA LYS A 148 2.14 -45.78 5.43
C LYS A 148 1.29 -46.61 4.47
N LYS A 149 -0.03 -46.40 4.42
CA LYS A 149 -0.95 -47.09 3.49
C LYS A 149 -1.07 -46.38 2.15
N MET A 150 -0.47 -45.21 2.01
CA MET A 150 -0.48 -44.40 0.79
C MET A 150 0.84 -44.60 0.04
N THR A 151 0.79 -44.47 -1.28
CA THR A 151 1.97 -44.62 -2.15
C THR A 151 2.23 -43.30 -2.85
N ALA A 152 3.46 -42.80 -2.77
CA ALA A 152 3.88 -41.67 -3.58
C ALA A 152 4.10 -42.13 -5.02
N ILE A 153 3.59 -41.37 -5.97
CA ILE A 153 3.76 -41.59 -7.41
C ILE A 153 4.37 -40.32 -7.97
N PRO A 154 5.70 -40.25 -8.11
CA PRO A 154 6.36 -39.07 -8.62
C PRO A 154 6.11 -38.89 -10.13
N ASN A 155 6.10 -37.64 -10.60
CA ASN A 155 6.00 -37.28 -12.02
C ASN A 155 4.86 -37.99 -12.77
N TYR A 156 3.66 -38.02 -12.19
CA TYR A 156 2.49 -38.64 -12.81
C TYR A 156 1.91 -37.71 -13.90
N PRO A 157 1.83 -38.12 -15.18
CA PRO A 157 1.41 -37.23 -16.26
C PRO A 157 0.00 -36.68 -16.08
N TYR A 158 -0.22 -35.39 -16.35
CA TYR A 158 -1.53 -34.75 -16.22
C TYR A 158 -2.60 -35.40 -17.11
N LYS A 159 -2.25 -35.75 -18.35
CA LYS A 159 -3.08 -36.57 -19.27
C LYS A 159 -3.61 -37.89 -18.71
N LYS A 160 -2.94 -38.48 -17.70
CA LYS A 160 -3.42 -39.70 -17.03
C LYS A 160 -4.27 -39.41 -15.80
N LEU A 161 -4.05 -38.26 -15.16
CA LEU A 161 -4.77 -37.83 -13.97
C LEU A 161 -6.15 -37.26 -14.31
N TYR A 162 -6.22 -36.43 -15.36
CA TYR A 162 -7.42 -35.78 -15.83
C TYR A 162 -7.87 -36.35 -17.18
N LYS A 163 -9.16 -36.69 -17.28
CA LYS A 163 -9.73 -37.39 -18.45
C LYS A 163 -9.78 -36.54 -19.71
N SER A 164 -9.81 -35.22 -19.56
CA SER A 164 -9.83 -34.26 -20.65
C SER A 164 -9.03 -33.01 -20.29
N PHE A 165 -8.81 -32.15 -21.28
CA PHE A 165 -8.14 -30.87 -21.10
C PHE A 165 -8.97 -29.93 -20.21
N GLU A 166 -10.29 -29.92 -20.41
CA GLU A 166 -11.24 -29.10 -19.66
C GLU A 166 -11.23 -29.46 -18.18
N ALA A 167 -11.29 -30.76 -17.87
CA ALA A 167 -11.18 -31.23 -16.48
C ALA A 167 -9.83 -30.86 -15.84
N PHE A 168 -8.74 -30.82 -16.62
CA PHE A 168 -7.45 -30.36 -16.11
C PHE A 168 -7.45 -28.86 -15.82
N ALA A 169 -7.99 -28.03 -16.71
CA ALA A 169 -8.06 -26.58 -16.54
C ALA A 169 -8.95 -26.21 -15.32
N GLU A 170 -10.15 -26.76 -15.24
CA GLU A 170 -11.14 -26.40 -14.23
C GLU A 170 -10.85 -27.04 -12.87
N GLU A 171 -10.58 -28.34 -12.82
CA GLU A 171 -10.36 -29.03 -11.53
C GLU A 171 -8.89 -29.00 -11.07
N GLY A 172 -7.95 -28.98 -12.03
CA GLY A 172 -6.52 -29.07 -11.75
C GLY A 172 -5.83 -27.72 -11.65
N ARG A 173 -6.34 -26.69 -12.32
CA ARG A 173 -5.80 -25.32 -12.32
C ARG A 173 -6.79 -24.28 -11.80
N TYR A 174 -8.03 -24.68 -11.48
CA TYR A 174 -9.08 -23.77 -11.00
C TYR A 174 -9.29 -22.58 -11.95
N MET A 175 -9.19 -22.84 -13.26
CA MET A 175 -9.38 -21.83 -14.28
C MET A 175 -10.63 -22.18 -15.07
N ASP A 176 -11.64 -21.32 -14.93
CA ASP A 176 -12.92 -21.47 -15.62
C ASP A 176 -12.80 -21.03 -17.08
N TYR A 177 -13.61 -21.65 -17.96
CA TYR A 177 -13.71 -21.23 -19.35
C TYR A 177 -14.48 -19.92 -19.44
N ASN A 178 -13.87 -18.91 -20.05
CA ASN A 178 -14.53 -17.64 -20.31
C ASN A 178 -15.24 -17.71 -21.68
N GLU A 179 -16.57 -17.71 -21.65
CA GLU A 179 -17.39 -17.79 -22.87
C GLU A 179 -17.29 -16.56 -23.76
N GLU A 180 -17.10 -15.37 -23.17
CA GLU A 180 -17.01 -14.10 -23.90
C GLU A 180 -15.74 -14.03 -24.75
N PHE A 181 -14.61 -14.44 -24.19
CA PHE A 181 -13.32 -14.42 -24.87
C PHE A 181 -12.96 -15.75 -25.56
N GLY A 182 -13.71 -16.81 -25.30
CA GLY A 182 -13.55 -18.11 -25.96
C GLY A 182 -12.29 -18.88 -25.54
N GLY A 183 -11.90 -18.80 -24.26
CA GLY A 183 -10.68 -19.43 -23.75
C GLY A 183 -10.64 -19.56 -22.23
N TYR A 184 -9.63 -20.27 -21.72
CA TYR A 184 -9.30 -20.34 -20.30
C TYR A 184 -8.31 -19.23 -19.94
N GLY A 185 -8.68 -18.38 -18.98
CA GLY A 185 -7.88 -17.22 -18.62
C GLY A 185 -8.55 -16.39 -17.54
N TYR A 186 -8.06 -15.17 -17.33
CA TYR A 186 -8.67 -14.20 -16.45
C TYR A 186 -8.67 -12.82 -17.08
N VAL A 187 -9.66 -12.03 -16.70
CA VAL A 187 -9.76 -10.62 -17.05
C VAL A 187 -9.09 -9.82 -15.94
N PHE A 188 -8.20 -8.91 -16.29
CA PHE A 188 -7.48 -8.07 -15.34
C PHE A 188 -7.24 -6.68 -15.92
N ASN A 189 -6.97 -5.71 -15.05
CA ASN A 189 -6.53 -4.39 -15.47
C ASN A 189 -5.00 -4.36 -15.56
N PRO A 190 -4.39 -4.24 -16.74
CA PRO A 190 -2.94 -4.24 -16.91
C PRO A 190 -2.25 -3.00 -16.34
N ASN A 191 -3.00 -1.92 -16.12
CA ASN A 191 -2.52 -0.67 -15.54
C ASN A 191 -2.78 -0.60 -14.04
N ALA A 192 -3.31 -1.65 -13.41
CA ALA A 192 -3.66 -1.62 -12.00
C ALA A 192 -2.44 -1.33 -11.12
N PHE A 193 -2.56 -0.31 -10.27
CA PHE A 193 -1.59 -0.06 -9.19
C PHE A 193 -2.28 0.10 -7.83
N TRP A 194 -3.61 -0.06 -7.77
CA TRP A 194 -4.33 -0.06 -6.51
C TRP A 194 -5.56 -1.00 -6.49
N ASP A 195 -5.81 -1.63 -5.35
CA ASP A 195 -7.04 -2.37 -5.02
C ASP A 195 -7.93 -1.60 -4.01
N TRP A 196 -7.34 -0.62 -3.33
CA TRP A 196 -8.01 0.31 -2.42
C TRP A 196 -7.23 1.64 -2.32
N TYR A 197 -7.93 2.77 -2.13
CA TYR A 197 -7.26 4.05 -1.82
C TYR A 197 -8.02 4.89 -0.79
N GLN A 198 -7.30 5.84 -0.16
CA GLN A 198 -7.87 6.90 0.67
C GLN A 198 -7.20 8.25 0.38
N ILE A 199 -7.96 9.35 0.37
CA ILE A 199 -7.39 10.70 0.25
C ILE A 199 -6.83 11.10 1.62
N GLY A 200 -5.51 11.31 1.72
CA GLY A 200 -4.80 11.43 3.00
C GLY A 200 -4.41 10.06 3.57
N GLY A 201 -5.38 9.28 4.05
CA GLY A 201 -5.15 7.92 4.58
C GLY A 201 -4.08 7.87 5.67
N ARG A 202 -3.00 7.11 5.45
CA ARG A 202 -1.80 7.07 6.33
C ARG A 202 -0.97 8.36 6.33
N TRP A 203 -1.17 9.21 5.35
CA TRP A 203 -0.48 10.49 5.17
C TRP A 203 -1.47 11.67 5.11
N PRO A 204 -2.23 11.96 6.17
CA PRO A 204 -3.20 13.06 6.16
C PRO A 204 -2.53 14.44 6.26
N ASN A 205 -1.25 14.49 6.66
CA ASN A 205 -0.51 15.71 6.98
C ASN A 205 0.64 15.98 5.99
N ILE A 206 0.32 16.14 4.71
CA ILE A 206 1.33 16.23 3.63
C ILE A 206 1.73 17.67 3.36
N PHE A 207 0.74 18.56 3.27
CA PHE A 207 0.93 19.95 2.92
C PHE A 207 0.57 20.86 4.09
N LEU A 208 1.31 21.96 4.21
CA LEU A 208 1.03 22.99 5.20
C LEU A 208 0.41 24.19 4.50
N VAL A 209 -0.75 24.63 5.00
CA VAL A 209 -1.46 25.82 4.49
C VAL A 209 -1.79 26.76 5.64
N LYS A 210 -2.09 28.02 5.33
CA LYS A 210 -2.63 28.95 6.33
C LYS A 210 -3.97 28.44 6.86
N GLU A 211 -4.27 28.68 8.14
CA GLU A 211 -5.56 28.28 8.75
C GLU A 211 -6.77 28.84 7.98
N THR A 212 -6.62 30.04 7.42
CA THR A 212 -7.61 30.75 6.61
C THR A 212 -7.78 30.19 5.19
N CYS A 213 -7.03 29.16 4.79
CA CYS A 213 -7.18 28.53 3.48
C CYS A 213 -8.51 27.74 3.44
N GLU A 214 -9.39 28.13 2.53
CA GLU A 214 -10.70 27.49 2.33
C GLU A 214 -10.63 26.34 1.31
N GLU A 215 -9.86 26.50 0.23
CA GLU A 215 -9.69 25.48 -0.82
C GLU A 215 -8.61 24.45 -0.43
N CYS A 216 -8.87 23.71 0.64
CA CYS A 216 -8.02 22.62 1.12
C CYS A 216 -8.87 21.52 1.79
N THR A 217 -8.31 20.31 1.92
CA THR A 217 -8.97 19.20 2.63
C THR A 217 -7.99 18.43 3.50
N GLU A 218 -8.43 18.09 4.71
CA GLU A 218 -7.72 17.19 5.63
C GLU A 218 -7.82 15.72 5.19
N GLY A 219 -8.85 15.39 4.40
CA GLY A 219 -9.09 14.04 3.92
C GLY A 219 -9.52 13.07 5.02
N GLU A 220 -9.27 11.80 4.75
CA GLU A 220 -9.53 10.66 5.61
C GLU A 220 -8.26 10.32 6.42
N HIS A 221 -8.42 9.78 7.64
CA HIS A 221 -7.33 9.19 8.40
C HIS A 221 -7.43 7.66 8.35
N SER A 222 -6.29 7.00 8.12
CA SER A 222 -6.16 5.57 8.35
C SER A 222 -6.26 5.25 9.85
N TRP A 223 -6.71 4.03 10.18
CA TRP A 223 -6.73 3.48 11.55
C TRP A 223 -5.37 3.59 12.27
N THR A 224 -4.26 3.69 11.53
CA THR A 224 -2.91 3.86 12.08
C THR A 224 -2.62 5.27 12.62
N CYS A 225 -3.40 6.27 12.23
CA CYS A 225 -3.14 7.68 12.54
C CYS A 225 -4.38 8.50 12.91
N GLN A 226 -5.53 7.88 13.22
CA GLN A 226 -6.76 8.57 13.62
C GLN A 226 -6.57 9.55 14.79
N ASP A 227 -5.82 9.15 15.81
CA ASP A 227 -5.55 10.02 16.97
C ASP A 227 -4.37 10.97 16.74
N SER A 228 -3.70 10.88 15.59
CA SER A 228 -2.51 11.67 15.29
C SER A 228 -2.89 13.09 14.94
N LYS A 229 -2.64 14.01 15.88
CA LYS A 229 -2.73 15.46 15.66
C LYS A 229 -1.32 16.05 15.73
N PRO A 230 -0.54 15.98 14.64
CA PRO A 230 0.80 16.55 14.67
C PRO A 230 0.71 18.05 14.91
N ALA A 231 1.65 18.56 15.70
CA ALA A 231 1.75 19.99 15.91
C ALA A 231 2.01 20.70 14.56
N SER A 232 1.34 21.84 14.38
CA SER A 232 1.59 22.76 13.27
C SER A 232 2.17 24.08 13.79
N PRO A 233 2.91 24.84 12.96
CA PRO A 233 3.25 26.21 13.29
C PRO A 233 1.99 27.04 13.51
N GLN A 234 2.06 28.03 14.41
CA GLN A 234 0.93 28.93 14.70
C GLN A 234 0.41 29.62 13.44
N GLY A 235 -0.91 29.56 13.19
CA GLY A 235 -1.56 30.15 12.03
C GLY A 235 -1.57 29.24 10.79
N TYR A 236 -1.11 28.00 10.93
CA TYR A 236 -1.07 27.01 9.86
C TYR A 236 -1.73 25.70 10.30
N LYS A 237 -2.23 24.95 9.30
CA LYS A 237 -2.81 23.62 9.47
C LYS A 237 -2.26 22.66 8.43
N TRP A 238 -2.20 21.39 8.80
CA TRP A 238 -1.83 20.30 7.91
C TRP A 238 -3.04 19.81 7.11
N VAL A 239 -2.82 19.50 5.84
CA VAL A 239 -3.84 19.03 4.90
C VAL A 239 -3.24 17.99 3.95
N CYS A 240 -4.08 17.17 3.32
CA CYS A 240 -3.66 16.22 2.29
C CYS A 240 -3.91 16.74 0.87
N ALA A 241 -4.74 17.78 0.71
CA ALA A 241 -4.88 18.47 -0.57
C ALA A 241 -5.06 19.98 -0.44
N ALA A 242 -4.45 20.72 -1.38
CA ALA A 242 -4.58 22.17 -1.53
C ALA A 242 -4.11 22.60 -2.93
N ARG A 243 -4.47 23.83 -3.35
CA ARG A 243 -3.84 24.42 -4.54
C ARG A 243 -2.35 24.64 -4.31
N LYS A 244 -1.53 24.39 -5.33
CA LYS A 244 -0.07 24.50 -5.23
C LYS A 244 0.39 25.88 -4.71
N LYS A 245 -0.28 26.96 -5.13
CA LYS A 245 0.01 28.34 -4.70
C LYS A 245 -0.24 28.59 -3.21
N ASP A 246 -1.13 27.83 -2.59
CA ASP A 246 -1.55 28.03 -1.20
C ASP A 246 -0.72 27.18 -0.22
N ILE A 247 0.12 26.28 -0.76
CA ILE A 247 1.05 25.45 0.03
C ILE A 247 2.26 26.29 0.45
N GLU A 248 2.51 26.33 1.76
CA GLU A 248 3.54 27.14 2.40
C GLU A 248 4.86 26.36 2.53
N TRP A 249 5.50 26.10 1.38
CA TRP A 249 6.68 25.24 1.24
C TRP A 249 7.83 25.60 2.19
N GLN A 250 8.15 26.90 2.31
CA GLN A 250 9.24 27.35 3.18
C GLN A 250 8.90 27.20 4.66
N VAL A 251 7.64 27.43 5.04
CA VAL A 251 7.19 27.24 6.43
C VAL A 251 7.24 25.77 6.80
N MET A 252 6.79 24.90 5.90
CA MET A 252 6.90 23.45 6.06
C MET A 252 8.37 23.00 6.20
N HIS A 253 9.28 23.51 5.37
CA HIS A 253 10.72 23.19 5.46
C HIS A 253 11.32 23.64 6.80
N ASN A 254 11.07 24.88 7.21
CA ASN A 254 11.54 25.42 8.48
C ASN A 254 10.98 24.64 9.68
N TRP A 255 9.71 24.24 9.62
CA TRP A 255 9.08 23.44 10.67
C TRP A 255 9.72 22.06 10.79
N LYS A 256 9.96 21.37 9.67
CA LYS A 256 10.65 20.07 9.69
C LYS A 256 12.07 20.18 10.25
N ILE A 257 12.84 21.20 9.87
CA ILE A 257 14.17 21.44 10.46
C ILE A 257 14.08 21.63 11.97
N LYS A 258 13.11 22.43 12.44
CA LYS A 258 12.89 22.64 13.87
C LYS A 258 12.58 21.33 14.59
N THR A 259 11.58 20.58 14.11
CA THR A 259 11.16 19.31 14.73
C THR A 259 12.28 18.28 14.73
N GLU A 260 13.07 18.17 13.65
CA GLU A 260 14.19 17.24 13.62
C GLU A 260 15.38 17.68 14.48
N SER A 261 15.56 18.99 14.67
CA SER A 261 16.54 19.49 15.64
C SER A 261 16.14 19.14 17.08
N GLU A 262 14.83 19.19 17.39
CA GLU A 262 14.29 18.74 18.68
C GLU A 262 14.44 17.22 18.86
N ASN A 263 14.21 16.43 17.81
CA ASN A 263 14.46 14.98 17.80
C ASN A 263 15.94 14.65 18.01
N TYR A 264 16.86 15.37 17.35
CA TYR A 264 18.30 15.21 17.54
C TYR A 264 18.70 15.40 19.01
N GLU A 265 18.24 16.48 19.65
CA GLU A 265 18.55 16.73 21.06
C GLU A 265 17.95 15.65 21.97
N LEU A 266 16.75 15.16 21.67
CA LEU A 266 16.14 14.03 22.37
C LEU A 266 16.98 12.75 22.23
N TYR A 267 17.38 12.39 21.01
CA TYR A 267 18.18 11.19 20.77
C TYR A 267 19.56 11.28 21.39
N LYS A 268 20.21 12.44 21.32
CA LYS A 268 21.48 12.72 21.99
C LYS A 268 21.36 12.58 23.51
N HIS A 269 20.29 13.08 24.09
CA HIS A 269 20.00 12.91 25.52
C HIS A 269 19.84 11.43 25.87
N ILE A 270 18.97 10.70 25.16
CA ILE A 270 18.73 9.25 25.37
C ILE A 270 20.04 8.46 25.26
N PHE A 271 20.86 8.76 24.25
CA PHE A 271 22.14 8.09 24.05
C PHE A 271 23.12 8.32 25.20
N THR A 272 23.13 9.54 25.76
CA THR A 272 24.06 9.94 26.82
C THR A 272 23.64 9.43 28.19
N THR A 273 22.34 9.46 28.51
CA THR A 273 21.82 9.14 29.84
C THR A 273 21.30 7.71 29.96
N GLY A 274 20.90 7.10 28.84
CA GLY A 274 20.14 5.84 28.82
C GLY A 274 18.69 6.00 29.28
N GLU A 275 18.23 7.22 29.59
CA GLU A 275 16.86 7.50 30.00
C GLU A 275 15.94 7.47 28.79
N LYS A 276 15.13 6.42 28.70
CA LYS A 276 14.25 6.18 27.56
C LYS A 276 12.79 6.55 27.87
N PRO A 277 12.08 7.19 26.93
CA PRO A 277 10.62 7.32 26.99
C PRO A 277 9.93 5.95 27.08
N GLN A 278 8.73 5.91 27.65
CA GLN A 278 7.97 4.67 27.90
C GLN A 278 7.74 3.83 26.63
N ASN A 279 7.64 4.48 25.46
CA ASN A 279 7.40 3.86 24.16
C ASN A 279 8.62 3.94 23.22
N PHE A 280 9.83 3.91 23.76
CA PHE A 280 11.05 3.94 22.97
C PHE A 280 11.51 2.51 22.64
N PHE A 281 11.32 2.10 21.38
CA PHE A 281 11.60 0.74 20.89
C PHE A 281 12.91 0.61 20.10
N CYS A 282 13.74 1.65 20.09
CA CYS A 282 14.98 1.68 19.31
C CYS A 282 16.14 0.99 20.04
N HIS A 283 17.10 0.47 19.28
CA HIS A 283 18.29 -0.20 19.82
C HIS A 283 19.43 0.81 20.04
N ILE A 284 19.95 0.88 21.26
CA ILE A 284 21.11 1.70 21.59
C ILE A 284 22.36 0.81 21.47
N SER A 285 23.30 1.22 20.62
CA SER A 285 24.58 0.55 20.36
C SER A 285 25.75 1.46 20.73
N ASP A 286 26.99 0.97 20.71
CA ASP A 286 28.17 1.79 21.00
C ASP A 286 28.36 2.96 20.01
N ASN A 287 27.78 2.84 18.81
CA ASN A 287 27.95 3.80 17.71
C ASN A 287 26.76 4.76 17.56
N GLY A 288 25.67 4.58 18.31
CA GLY A 288 24.47 5.40 18.16
C GLY A 288 23.17 4.67 18.45
N ILE A 289 22.06 5.31 18.07
CA ILE A 289 20.70 4.79 18.19
C ILE A 289 20.23 4.30 16.83
N LEU A 290 19.82 3.03 16.77
CA LEU A 290 19.30 2.34 15.59
C LEU A 290 17.79 2.18 15.68
N GLY A 291 17.08 2.62 14.65
CA GLY A 291 15.64 2.41 14.46
C GLY A 291 15.41 1.63 13.17
N PHE A 292 14.74 0.49 13.25
CA PHE A 292 14.51 -0.42 12.12
C PHE A 292 15.81 -0.74 11.34
N ASP A 293 16.02 -0.10 10.20
CA ASP A 293 17.10 -0.32 9.24
C ASP A 293 18.11 0.85 9.16
N SER A 294 17.95 1.90 9.98
CA SER A 294 18.81 3.10 9.91
C SER A 294 19.18 3.69 11.27
N TYR A 295 20.23 4.53 11.27
CA TYR A 295 20.65 5.27 12.48
C TYR A 295 19.76 6.50 12.67
N LEU A 296 19.03 6.54 13.79
CA LEU A 296 18.32 7.73 14.25
C LEU A 296 19.27 8.75 14.87
N TYR A 297 20.39 8.30 15.43
CA TYR A 297 21.45 9.16 15.96
C TYR A 297 22.79 8.44 15.86
N ILE A 298 23.84 9.15 15.46
CA ILE A 298 25.22 8.65 15.39
C ILE A 298 26.04 9.35 16.47
N LYS A 299 26.83 8.57 17.21
CA LYS A 299 27.69 9.09 18.26
C LYS A 299 28.61 10.20 17.74
N ASP A 300 28.68 11.29 18.49
CA ASP A 300 29.50 12.48 18.22
C ASP A 300 29.14 13.25 16.94
N GLU A 301 28.03 12.91 16.26
CA GLU A 301 27.55 13.69 15.11
C GLU A 301 27.02 15.06 15.56
N SER A 302 27.37 16.11 14.83
CA SER A 302 26.82 17.45 15.02
C SER A 302 25.38 17.54 14.47
N LEU A 303 24.62 18.54 14.92
CA LEU A 303 23.28 18.80 14.38
C LEU A 303 23.31 19.04 12.86
N ASP A 304 24.33 19.72 12.35
CA ASP A 304 24.46 19.98 10.91
C ASP A 304 24.72 18.69 10.11
N GLU A 305 25.58 17.80 10.62
CA GLU A 305 25.81 16.48 10.01
C GLU A 305 24.55 15.61 10.05
N TYR A 306 23.83 15.62 11.17
CA TYR A 306 22.55 14.94 11.33
C TYR A 306 21.51 15.43 10.30
N LEU A 307 21.30 16.74 10.20
CA LEU A 307 20.32 17.32 9.27
C LEU A 307 20.72 17.08 7.81
N THR A 308 22.03 17.12 7.50
CA THR A 308 22.55 16.80 6.16
C THR A 308 22.25 15.35 5.79
N ARG A 309 22.51 14.41 6.71
CA ARG A 309 22.27 12.97 6.52
C ARG A 309 20.79 12.64 6.29
N HIS A 310 19.88 13.41 6.89
CA HIS A 310 18.44 13.27 6.66
C HIS A 310 17.92 14.06 5.45
N GLY A 311 18.80 14.73 4.70
CA GLY A 311 18.46 15.39 3.44
C GLY A 311 17.81 16.78 3.57
N PHE A 312 17.90 17.43 4.74
CA PHE A 312 17.26 18.75 4.96
C PHE A 312 17.92 19.91 4.21
N PHE A 313 19.20 19.76 3.85
CA PHE A 313 19.94 20.72 3.03
C PHE A 313 20.01 20.30 1.56
N SER A 314 18.95 19.65 1.07
CA SER A 314 18.83 19.29 -0.33
C SER A 314 18.87 20.54 -1.23
N LYS A 315 19.46 20.38 -2.43
CA LYS A 315 19.50 21.41 -3.47
C LYS A 315 18.16 21.63 -4.19
N TYR A 316 17.18 20.76 -3.93
CA TYR A 316 15.87 20.79 -4.57
C TYR A 316 14.91 21.74 -3.85
N GLN A 317 14.03 22.37 -4.62
CA GLN A 317 13.07 23.37 -4.13
C GLN A 317 11.95 22.74 -3.29
N TYR A 318 11.49 21.56 -3.70
CA TYR A 318 10.38 20.86 -3.08
C TYR A 318 10.87 19.64 -2.30
N PRO A 319 10.20 19.24 -1.20
CA PRO A 319 10.61 18.08 -0.41
C PRO A 319 10.35 16.76 -1.13
N ASN A 320 11.11 15.73 -0.74
CA ASN A 320 10.91 14.36 -1.20
C ASN A 320 9.70 13.72 -0.47
N LEU A 321 8.49 14.09 -0.88
CA LEU A 321 7.27 13.82 -0.10
C LEU A 321 6.63 12.47 -0.37
N ALA A 322 6.70 11.97 -1.60
CA ALA A 322 5.85 10.91 -2.08
C ALA A 322 6.65 9.82 -2.77
N TYR A 323 6.11 8.60 -2.72
CA TYR A 323 6.70 7.44 -3.35
C TYR A 323 6.40 7.39 -4.85
N ALA A 324 5.23 7.90 -5.25
CA ALA A 324 4.81 7.94 -6.64
C ALA A 324 4.04 9.23 -6.96
N PHE A 325 3.83 9.47 -8.25
CA PHE A 325 2.89 10.48 -8.74
C PHE A 325 2.22 10.03 -10.04
N LEU A 326 1.02 10.54 -10.28
CA LEU A 326 0.28 10.35 -11.52
C LEU A 326 0.37 11.62 -12.37
N ASP A 327 0.95 11.53 -13.56
CA ASP A 327 1.07 12.64 -14.51
C ASP A 327 0.59 12.21 -15.90
N GLN A 328 -0.32 12.98 -16.49
CA GLN A 328 -0.85 12.76 -17.85
C GLN A 328 -1.32 11.33 -18.19
N GLY A 329 -1.78 10.57 -17.19
CA GLY A 329 -2.23 9.18 -17.40
C GLY A 329 -1.12 8.14 -17.27
N GLU A 330 0.04 8.53 -16.75
CA GLU A 330 1.17 7.64 -16.50
C GLU A 330 1.51 7.67 -15.00
N TYR A 331 1.72 6.47 -14.43
CA TYR A 331 2.11 6.30 -13.03
C TYR A 331 3.63 6.21 -12.95
N TYR A 332 4.23 7.12 -12.18
CA TYR A 332 5.68 7.14 -11.94
C TYR A 332 5.96 6.81 -10.50
N SER A 333 6.75 5.77 -10.26
CA SER A 333 7.13 5.31 -8.93
C SER A 333 8.62 5.41 -8.69
N GLN A 334 9.00 5.38 -7.42
CA GLN A 334 10.41 5.28 -7.03
C GLN A 334 11.07 4.00 -7.57
N ASP A 335 10.31 2.96 -7.87
CA ASP A 335 10.80 1.65 -8.32
C ASP A 335 11.17 1.63 -9.81
N ASP A 336 10.52 2.46 -10.63
CA ASP A 336 10.76 2.50 -12.09
C ASP A 336 12.18 2.95 -12.47
N ASN A 337 12.87 3.62 -11.55
CA ASN A 337 14.22 4.16 -11.76
C ASN A 337 15.33 3.24 -11.24
N TRP A 338 15.04 1.96 -11.02
CA TRP A 338 15.98 1.02 -10.42
C TRP A 338 16.91 0.38 -11.44
N THR A 339 18.21 0.47 -11.17
CA THR A 339 19.21 -0.42 -11.75
C THR A 339 20.02 -1.07 -10.63
N ASP A 340 20.40 -2.34 -10.78
CA ASP A 340 21.16 -3.10 -9.76
C ASP A 340 22.51 -2.48 -9.35
N ARG A 341 22.95 -1.43 -10.06
CA ARG A 341 24.27 -0.81 -9.91
C ARG A 341 24.30 0.41 -9.00
N GLN A 342 23.15 0.93 -8.56
CA GLN A 342 23.08 2.17 -7.76
C GLN A 342 22.95 1.88 -6.26
N SER A 343 23.63 2.68 -5.45
CA SER A 343 23.43 2.73 -4.00
C SER A 343 22.04 3.28 -3.64
N LEU A 344 21.56 3.02 -2.43
CA LEU A 344 20.27 3.53 -1.96
C LEU A 344 20.18 5.06 -1.97
N GLU A 345 21.27 5.75 -1.61
CA GLU A 345 21.32 7.21 -1.57
C GLU A 345 21.27 7.83 -2.98
N GLU A 346 21.97 7.24 -3.96
CA GLU A 346 21.87 7.66 -5.36
C GLU A 346 20.44 7.51 -5.89
N ARG A 347 19.72 6.45 -5.47
CA ARG A 347 18.31 6.23 -5.83
C ARG A 347 17.39 7.28 -5.22
N LYS A 348 17.56 7.57 -3.92
CA LYS A 348 16.79 8.62 -3.23
C LYS A 348 17.01 10.00 -3.87
N GLU A 349 18.25 10.34 -4.20
CA GLU A 349 18.58 11.61 -4.85
C GLU A 349 17.99 11.68 -6.28
N ALA A 350 18.08 10.58 -7.05
CA ALA A 350 17.50 10.51 -8.39
C ALA A 350 15.97 10.67 -8.36
N TRP A 351 15.30 9.99 -7.44
CA TRP A 351 13.86 10.13 -7.24
C TRP A 351 13.48 11.55 -6.81
N HIS A 352 14.18 12.13 -5.84
CA HIS A 352 13.92 13.50 -5.38
C HIS A 352 14.07 14.52 -6.52
N LYS A 353 15.02 14.31 -7.44
CA LYS A 353 15.16 15.14 -8.65
C LYS A 353 13.92 15.08 -9.54
N ILE A 354 13.40 13.88 -9.81
CA ILE A 354 12.24 13.64 -10.66
C ILE A 354 11.00 14.26 -10.01
N LEU A 355 10.76 13.95 -8.74
CA LEU A 355 9.64 14.50 -7.99
C LEU A 355 9.69 16.03 -7.92
N ASN A 356 10.88 16.62 -7.70
CA ASN A 356 11.04 18.06 -7.72
C ASN A 356 10.70 18.65 -9.09
N HIS A 357 11.11 18.02 -10.18
CA HIS A 357 10.79 18.50 -11.53
C HIS A 357 9.29 18.42 -11.83
N TYR A 358 8.63 17.34 -11.42
CA TYR A 358 7.18 17.20 -11.49
C TYR A 358 6.48 18.29 -10.67
N ILE A 359 6.85 18.48 -9.40
CA ILE A 359 6.22 19.53 -8.59
C ILE A 359 6.49 20.93 -9.20
N CYS A 360 7.67 21.17 -9.79
CA CYS A 360 7.95 22.40 -10.53
C CYS A 360 6.98 22.61 -11.71
N SER A 361 6.65 21.56 -12.48
CA SER A 361 5.82 21.66 -13.69
C SER A 361 4.34 21.90 -13.41
N ILE A 362 3.84 21.51 -12.22
CA ILE A 362 2.43 21.70 -11.83
C ILE A 362 2.07 23.20 -11.85
N PRO A 363 0.98 23.63 -12.54
CA PRO A 363 0.51 25.00 -12.48
C PRO A 363 0.15 25.46 -11.06
N SER A 364 0.33 26.75 -10.77
CA SER A 364 0.10 27.30 -9.43
C SER A 364 -1.35 27.15 -8.94
N ASP A 365 -2.33 27.18 -9.84
CA ASP A 365 -3.75 27.04 -9.50
C ASP A 365 -4.24 25.60 -9.41
N SER A 366 -3.45 24.62 -9.88
CA SER A 366 -3.79 23.20 -9.80
C SER A 366 -3.81 22.72 -8.35
N VAL A 367 -4.68 21.75 -8.07
CA VAL A 367 -4.79 21.12 -6.75
C VAL A 367 -3.88 19.91 -6.71
N MET A 368 -2.98 19.90 -5.72
CA MET A 368 -2.16 18.74 -5.40
C MET A 368 -2.86 17.93 -4.32
N VAL A 369 -2.97 16.62 -4.52
CA VAL A 369 -3.65 15.69 -3.63
C VAL A 369 -2.71 14.56 -3.28
N GLY A 370 -2.56 14.27 -1.99
CA GLY A 370 -1.91 13.06 -1.53
C GLY A 370 -2.91 11.94 -1.34
N VAL A 371 -2.68 10.82 -2.02
CA VAL A 371 -3.53 9.64 -1.97
C VAL A 371 -2.73 8.47 -1.41
N ASP A 372 -3.27 7.81 -0.39
CA ASP A 372 -2.80 6.54 0.14
C ASP A 372 -3.36 5.42 -0.73
N CYS A 373 -2.54 4.86 -1.63
CA CYS A 373 -2.91 3.72 -2.47
C CYS A 373 -2.42 2.42 -1.85
N HIS A 374 -3.29 1.42 -1.77
CA HIS A 374 -2.96 0.04 -1.41
C HIS A 374 -2.80 -0.82 -2.66
N ILE A 375 -1.85 -1.76 -2.65
CA ILE A 375 -1.61 -2.79 -3.67
C ILE A 375 -1.26 -4.14 -3.05
#